data_AF-A9GRU6-F1
#
_entry.id   AF-A9GRU6-F1
#
_cell.length_a   1.000
_cell.length_b   1.000
_cell.length_c   1.000
_cell.angle_alpha   90.00
_cell.angle_beta   90.00
_cell.angle_gamma   90.00
#
_symmetry.space_group_name_H-M   'P 1'
#
loop_
_entity.id
_entity.type
_entity.pdbx_description
1 polymer ?
#
loop_
_entity_poly.entity_id
_entity_poly.type
_entity_poly.pdbx_seq_one_letter_code
_entity_poly.pdbx_strand_id
1 'polypeptide(L)'
;MKIKNLRLETGYLVEPIPLQKGISVHQIQIISVSEQGSSRVRISLDPNRCTVDSFGEAKACTRVAPVQIEADVELLEECDDKQLLALKFEGGNGPAVRLALLPLCGTGKEAIVARLLIFGETGEILAIVPMQGSSAGCLMA
;
A
#
# COMPACT_ATOMS: atom_id res chain seq x y z
N MET A 1 -5.61 -17.29 7.00
CA MET A 1 -4.27 -16.97 7.55
C MET A 1 -4.33 -15.63 8.29
N LYS A 2 -3.53 -15.43 9.34
CA LYS A 2 -3.62 -14.27 10.23
C LYS A 2 -2.39 -13.38 10.09
N ILE A 3 -2.54 -12.21 9.46
CA ILE A 3 -1.41 -11.29 9.23
C ILE A 3 -1.25 -10.42 10.47
N LYS A 4 -0.18 -10.64 11.25
CA LYS A 4 0.09 -9.86 12.47
C LYS A 4 1.00 -8.65 12.22
N ASN A 5 1.89 -8.73 11.24
CA ASN A 5 2.91 -7.72 10.94
C ASN A 5 3.24 -7.74 9.45
N LEU A 6 2.69 -6.77 8.72
CA LEU A 6 2.90 -6.63 7.29
C LEU A 6 3.48 -5.25 7.02
N ARG A 7 4.74 -5.22 6.61
CA ARG A 7 5.38 -4.01 6.11
C ARG A 7 5.38 -4.05 4.59
N LEU A 8 4.59 -3.19 3.97
CA LEU A 8 4.59 -2.98 2.53
C LEU A 8 5.07 -1.58 2.23
N GLU A 9 5.81 -1.43 1.14
CA GLU A 9 6.23 -0.15 0.61
C GLU A 9 6.12 -0.14 -0.91
N THR A 10 5.70 1.00 -1.44
CA THR A 10 5.91 1.30 -2.85
C THR A 10 7.34 1.84 -3.04
N GLY A 11 7.91 1.70 -4.24
CA GLY A 11 9.14 2.42 -4.59
C GLY A 11 8.88 3.92 -4.79
N TYR A 12 9.91 4.73 -5.00
CA TYR A 12 9.79 6.17 -5.28
C TYR A 12 9.38 6.49 -6.74
N LEU A 13 9.24 5.47 -7.59
CA LEU A 13 8.95 5.59 -9.01
C LEU A 13 7.46 5.63 -9.34
N VAL A 14 6.60 5.71 -8.33
CA VAL A 14 5.15 5.76 -8.57
C VAL A 14 4.74 7.15 -9.00
N GLU A 15 3.81 7.20 -9.95
CA GLU A 15 3.08 8.43 -10.24
C GLU A 15 2.43 8.96 -8.95
N PRO A 16 2.47 10.28 -8.72
CA PRO A 16 1.91 10.84 -7.50
C PRO A 16 0.44 10.45 -7.37
N ILE A 17 0.11 9.79 -6.26
CA ILE A 17 -1.25 9.35 -5.96
C ILE A 17 -1.95 10.52 -5.25
N PRO A 18 -3.01 11.12 -5.85
CA PRO A 18 -3.75 12.18 -5.19
C PRO A 18 -4.62 11.58 -4.07
N LEU A 19 -4.28 11.88 -2.83
CA LEU A 19 -5.04 11.51 -1.63
C LEU A 19 -5.81 12.72 -1.07
N GLN A 20 -6.46 12.53 0.08
CA GLN A 20 -7.27 13.56 0.73
C GLN A 20 -6.51 14.90 0.87
N LYS A 21 -7.26 16.02 0.83
CA LYS A 21 -6.75 17.40 1.06
C LYS A 21 -5.67 17.84 0.06
N GLY A 22 -5.68 17.29 -1.16
CA GLY A 22 -4.74 17.67 -2.22
C GLY A 22 -3.32 17.16 -2.03
N ILE A 23 -3.12 16.20 -1.10
CA ILE A 23 -1.81 15.60 -0.86
C ILE A 23 -1.51 14.62 -2.00
N SER A 24 -0.42 14.84 -2.73
CA SER A 24 0.10 13.88 -3.71
C SER A 24 1.26 13.11 -3.09
N VAL A 25 1.21 11.78 -3.16
CA VAL A 25 2.20 10.91 -2.50
C VAL A 25 2.94 10.05 -3.50
N HIS A 26 4.26 9.91 -3.31
CA HIS A 26 5.11 9.11 -4.17
C HIS A 26 5.47 7.77 -3.54
N GLN A 27 5.49 7.70 -2.21
CA GLN A 27 5.64 6.43 -1.52
C GLN A 27 4.60 6.22 -0.43
N ILE A 28 4.05 5.01 -0.38
CA ILE A 28 3.10 4.57 0.63
C ILE A 28 3.72 3.39 1.36
N GLN A 29 3.77 3.50 2.68
CA GLN A 29 4.19 2.43 3.57
C GLN A 29 3.05 2.03 4.51
N ILE A 30 2.73 0.74 4.56
CA ILE A 30 1.74 0.15 5.45
C ILE A 30 2.51 -0.74 6.43
N ILE A 31 2.35 -0.54 7.74
CA ILE A 31 3.23 -1.17 8.77
C ILE A 31 2.57 -2.33 9.53
N SER A 32 1.25 -2.30 9.73
CA SER A 32 0.54 -3.31 10.51
C SER A 32 -0.90 -3.45 10.02
N VAL A 33 -1.45 -4.67 10.05
CA VAL A 33 -2.86 -5.02 9.82
C VAL A 33 -3.24 -5.95 10.97
N SER A 34 -4.36 -5.73 11.68
CA SER A 34 -4.70 -6.45 12.93
C SER A 34 -5.73 -7.58 12.74
N GLU A 35 -5.77 -8.53 13.69
CA GLU A 35 -6.60 -9.76 13.65
C GLU A 35 -8.05 -9.61 14.17
N GLN A 36 -8.39 -8.56 14.94
CA GLN A 36 -9.67 -8.54 15.67
C GLN A 36 -10.23 -7.12 15.87
N GLY A 37 -11.37 -6.85 15.24
CA GLY A 37 -12.37 -5.84 15.65
C GLY A 37 -11.97 -4.36 15.51
N SER A 38 -10.68 -4.03 15.50
CA SER A 38 -10.16 -2.73 15.11
C SER A 38 -9.09 -2.95 14.05
N SER A 39 -9.52 -2.81 12.80
CA SER A 39 -8.71 -3.00 11.60
C SER A 39 -7.90 -1.75 11.26
N ARG A 40 -7.50 -0.97 12.26
CA ARG A 40 -6.85 0.31 12.03
C ARG A 40 -5.37 0.12 11.76
N VAL A 41 -4.88 0.72 10.68
CA VAL A 41 -3.52 0.61 10.20
C VAL A 41 -2.89 1.98 10.08
N ARG A 42 -1.59 2.05 10.40
CA ARG A 42 -0.81 3.28 10.18
C ARG A 42 -0.19 3.24 8.79
N ILE A 43 -0.49 4.29 8.03
CA ILE A 43 0.03 4.51 6.70
C ILE A 43 0.98 5.69 6.76
N SER A 44 2.23 5.47 6.38
CA SER A 44 3.22 6.54 6.19
C SER A 44 3.26 6.90 4.71
N LEU A 45 3.05 8.18 4.44
CA LEU A 45 3.01 8.77 3.12
C LEU A 45 4.25 9.64 2.94
N ASP A 46 5.06 9.32 1.95
CA ASP A 46 6.21 10.12 1.59
C ASP A 46 5.90 10.93 0.30
N PRO A 47 5.70 12.26 0.41
CA PRO A 47 5.48 13.13 -0.73
C PRO A 47 6.78 13.56 -1.42
N ASN A 48 7.94 13.04 -0.99
CA ASN A 48 9.23 13.34 -1.60
C ASN A 48 9.22 12.99 -3.09
N ARG A 49 9.65 13.95 -3.90
CA ARG A 49 9.84 13.74 -5.34
C ARG A 49 11.32 13.55 -5.63
N CYS A 50 11.65 12.40 -6.21
CA CYS A 50 13.01 12.11 -6.66
C CYS A 50 13.15 12.33 -8.17
N THR A 51 14.28 12.88 -8.58
CA THR A 51 14.75 12.76 -9.95
C THR A 51 15.34 11.37 -10.14
N VAL A 52 15.08 10.77 -11.30
CA VAL A 52 15.60 9.45 -11.66
C VAL A 52 16.72 9.60 -12.67
N ASP A 53 17.72 8.74 -12.60
CA ASP A 53 18.73 8.64 -13.63
C ASP A 53 18.25 7.82 -14.84
N SER A 54 19.15 7.61 -15.81
CA SER A 54 18.84 6.84 -17.02
C SER A 54 18.52 5.36 -16.77
N PHE A 55 18.79 4.85 -15.57
CA PHE A 55 18.49 3.48 -15.15
C PHE A 55 17.25 3.40 -14.24
N GLY A 56 16.61 4.54 -13.96
CA GLY A 56 15.45 4.60 -13.07
C GLY A 56 15.82 4.63 -11.59
N GLU A 57 17.08 4.87 -11.23
CA GLU A 57 17.48 4.99 -9.82
C GLU A 57 17.29 6.42 -9.31
N ALA A 58 16.82 6.55 -8.07
CA ALA A 58 16.60 7.85 -7.44
C ALA A 58 17.94 8.55 -7.16
N LYS A 59 18.14 9.75 -7.74
CA LYS A 59 19.41 10.50 -7.66
C LYS A 59 19.35 11.69 -6.70
N ALA A 60 18.33 12.54 -6.82
CA ALA A 60 18.14 13.69 -5.93
C ALA A 60 16.66 13.85 -5.59
N CYS A 61 16.35 13.90 -4.30
CA CYS A 61 14.98 13.97 -3.79
C CYS A 61 14.73 15.28 -3.05
N THR A 62 13.62 15.95 -3.36
CA THR A 62 13.10 17.04 -2.52
C THR A 62 12.54 16.42 -1.25
N ARG A 63 13.12 16.79 -0.09
CA ARG A 63 12.71 16.26 1.20
C ARG A 63 11.62 17.13 1.83
N VAL A 64 10.53 16.47 2.17
CA VAL A 64 9.34 16.92 2.88
C VAL A 64 9.12 15.86 3.97
N ALA A 65 8.63 16.31 5.13
CA ALA A 65 8.35 15.39 6.22
C ALA A 65 7.27 14.37 5.78
N PRO A 66 7.48 13.05 6.01
CA PRO A 66 6.45 12.06 5.78
C PRO A 66 5.21 12.37 6.61
N VAL A 67 4.04 12.12 6.03
CA VAL A 67 2.74 12.29 6.69
C VAL A 67 2.27 10.93 7.17
N GLN A 68 1.89 10.83 8.44
CA GLN A 68 1.30 9.61 8.98
C GLN A 68 -0.21 9.79 9.11
N ILE A 69 -0.95 8.83 8.57
CA ILE A 69 -2.40 8.77 8.69
C ILE A 69 -2.85 7.39 9.16
N GLU A 70 -4.02 7.37 9.78
CA GLU A 70 -4.69 6.13 10.15
C GLU A 70 -5.75 5.80 9.09
N ALA A 71 -5.87 4.52 8.77
CA ALA A 71 -6.94 4.00 7.93
C ALA A 71 -7.55 2.77 8.60
N ASP A 72 -8.86 2.65 8.53
CA ASP A 72 -9.57 1.43 8.87
C ASP A 72 -9.51 0.47 7.68
N VAL A 73 -9.33 -0.81 7.95
CA VAL A 73 -9.17 -1.85 6.94
C VAL A 73 -10.36 -2.78 6.94
N GLU A 74 -10.90 -3.08 5.78
CA GLU A 74 -12.03 -3.99 5.64
C GLU A 74 -11.69 -5.08 4.64
N LEU A 75 -11.89 -6.33 5.02
CA LEU A 75 -11.80 -7.45 4.08
C LEU A 75 -13.01 -7.43 3.17
N LEU A 76 -12.77 -7.27 1.86
CA LEU A 76 -13.82 -7.31 0.84
C LEU A 76 -14.00 -8.72 0.29
N GLU A 77 -12.89 -9.40 -0.02
CA GLU A 77 -12.90 -10.70 -0.69
C GLU A 77 -11.66 -11.53 -0.31
N GLU A 78 -11.83 -12.83 -0.19
CA GLU A 78 -10.75 -13.81 0.01
C GLU A 78 -10.97 -15.01 -0.92
N CYS A 79 -9.99 -15.32 -1.77
CA CYS A 79 -10.04 -16.41 -2.74
C CYS A 79 -8.61 -16.85 -3.10
N ASP A 80 -8.37 -18.17 -3.22
CA ASP A 80 -7.07 -18.75 -3.62
C ASP A 80 -5.86 -18.14 -2.88
N ASP A 81 -5.96 -18.03 -1.54
CA ASP A 81 -4.94 -17.43 -0.65
C ASP A 81 -4.60 -15.94 -0.95
N LYS A 82 -5.43 -15.27 -1.75
CA LYS A 82 -5.39 -13.83 -1.98
C LYS A 82 -6.43 -13.14 -1.12
N GLN A 83 -6.10 -11.95 -0.66
CA GLN A 83 -7.03 -11.11 0.09
C GLN A 83 -7.15 -9.75 -0.57
N LEU A 84 -8.38 -9.27 -0.73
CA LEU A 84 -8.67 -7.91 -1.17
C LEU A 84 -9.17 -7.11 0.02
N LEU A 85 -8.40 -6.11 0.42
CA LEU A 85 -8.68 -5.25 1.56
C LEU A 85 -9.02 -3.84 1.08
N ALA A 86 -10.06 -3.20 1.62
CA ALA A 86 -10.31 -1.78 1.44
C ALA A 86 -9.59 -0.97 2.52
N LEU A 87 -8.93 0.12 2.14
CA LEU A 87 -8.35 1.09 3.06
C LEU A 87 -9.28 2.30 3.16
N LYS A 88 -9.88 2.53 4.33
CA LYS A 88 -10.83 3.60 4.62
C LYS A 88 -10.17 4.65 5.51
N PHE A 89 -9.92 5.82 4.97
CA PHE A 89 -9.33 6.94 5.70
C PHE A 89 -10.41 7.77 6.41
N GLU A 90 -10.17 8.20 7.65
CA GLU A 90 -11.10 9.08 8.37
C GLU A 90 -11.34 10.39 7.58
N GLY A 91 -12.58 10.89 7.55
CA GLY A 91 -12.93 12.14 6.85
C GLY A 91 -13.10 12.03 5.31
N GLY A 92 -13.41 10.82 4.82
CA GLY A 92 -13.48 10.40 3.41
C GLY A 92 -13.92 11.44 2.37
N ASN A 93 -12.93 12.02 1.68
CA ASN A 93 -13.03 12.64 0.36
C ASN A 93 -11.70 12.39 -0.38
N GLY A 94 -11.63 11.30 -1.16
CA GLY A 94 -10.43 10.86 -1.90
C GLY A 94 -10.71 9.58 -2.68
N PRO A 95 -9.78 9.12 -3.55
CA PRO A 95 -9.99 7.92 -4.35
C PRO A 95 -10.15 6.69 -3.45
N ALA A 96 -10.95 5.72 -3.89
CA ALA A 96 -11.05 4.47 -3.18
C ALA A 96 -9.76 3.67 -3.37
N VAL A 97 -9.14 3.26 -2.26
CA VAL A 97 -7.88 2.52 -2.26
C VAL A 97 -8.12 1.11 -1.76
N ARG A 98 -7.69 0.12 -2.54
CA ARG A 98 -7.73 -1.30 -2.14
C ARG A 98 -6.32 -1.88 -2.16
N LEU A 99 -6.06 -2.77 -1.23
CA LEU A 99 -4.83 -3.51 -1.10
C LEU A 99 -5.12 -4.97 -1.43
N ALA A 100 -4.60 -5.44 -2.56
CA ALA A 100 -4.63 -6.84 -2.94
C ALA A 100 -3.36 -7.51 -2.42
N LEU A 101 -3.50 -8.38 -1.42
CA LEU A 101 -2.43 -9.24 -0.93
C LEU A 101 -2.36 -10.47 -1.81
N LEU A 102 -1.18 -10.72 -2.36
CA LEU A 102 -0.89 -11.90 -3.18
C LEU A 102 -0.45 -13.05 -2.26
N PRO A 103 -0.50 -14.32 -2.73
CA PRO A 103 -0.12 -15.45 -1.91
C PRO A 103 1.32 -15.27 -1.43
N LEU A 104 1.51 -15.16 -0.12
CA LEU A 104 2.81 -14.84 0.51
C LEU A 104 3.81 -16.01 0.47
N CYS A 105 3.37 -17.18 0.00
CA CYS A 105 4.08 -18.42 0.20
C CYS A 105 4.28 -19.12 -1.19
N GLY A 106 5.25 -18.61 -1.95
CA GLY A 106 5.84 -19.25 -3.13
C GLY A 106 7.31 -19.63 -2.86
N THR A 107 7.78 -20.74 -3.42
CA THR A 107 9.16 -21.29 -3.24
C THR A 107 10.27 -20.46 -3.90
N GLY A 108 9.94 -19.29 -4.44
CA GLY A 108 10.85 -18.37 -5.12
C GLY A 108 10.71 -16.98 -4.55
N LYS A 109 11.82 -16.23 -4.55
CA LYS A 109 11.91 -14.81 -4.16
C LYS A 109 10.99 -13.94 -5.04
N GLU A 110 9.69 -13.94 -4.79
CA GLU A 110 8.79 -13.04 -5.49
C GLU A 110 8.90 -11.66 -4.84
N ALA A 111 9.46 -10.71 -5.59
CA ALA A 111 9.77 -9.36 -5.12
C ALA A 111 8.50 -8.53 -4.79
N ILE A 112 7.32 -8.94 -5.24
CA ILE A 112 6.05 -8.20 -5.11
C ILE A 112 5.09 -9.04 -4.26
N VAL A 113 4.79 -8.57 -3.06
CA VAL A 113 3.93 -9.27 -2.08
C VAL A 113 2.51 -8.70 -2.03
N ALA A 114 2.28 -7.52 -2.64
CA ALA A 114 0.96 -6.91 -2.71
C ALA A 114 0.83 -5.94 -3.89
N ARG A 115 -0.41 -5.54 -4.20
CA ARG A 115 -0.73 -4.48 -5.16
C ARG A 115 -1.69 -3.48 -4.52
N LEU A 116 -1.39 -2.20 -4.66
CA LEU A 116 -2.32 -1.13 -4.33
C LEU A 116 -3.14 -0.80 -5.57
N LEU A 117 -4.45 -0.90 -5.47
CA LEU A 117 -5.42 -0.57 -6.50
C LEU A 117 -6.06 0.77 -6.14
N ILE A 118 -5.97 1.73 -7.05
CA ILE A 118 -6.52 3.07 -6.86
C ILE A 118 -7.68 3.25 -7.83
N PHE A 119 -8.85 3.56 -7.28
CA PHE A 119 -10.08 3.70 -8.04
C PHE A 119 -10.49 5.16 -8.16
N GLY A 120 -11.02 5.53 -9.32
CA GLY A 120 -11.65 6.81 -9.56
C GLY A 120 -13.05 6.88 -8.94
N GLU A 121 -13.68 8.04 -9.06
CA GLU A 121 -15.00 8.31 -8.47
C GLU A 121 -16.10 7.45 -9.12
N THR A 122 -15.90 7.00 -10.37
CA THR A 122 -16.86 6.16 -11.08
C THR A 122 -16.63 4.65 -10.88
N GLY A 123 -15.62 4.28 -10.09
CA GLY A 123 -15.26 2.89 -9.77
C GLY A 123 -14.34 2.23 -10.80
N GLU A 124 -13.79 2.99 -11.75
CA GLU A 124 -12.74 2.57 -12.66
C GLU A 124 -11.38 2.48 -11.95
N ILE A 125 -10.50 1.59 -12.42
CA ILE A 125 -9.13 1.51 -11.90
C ILE A 125 -8.29 2.60 -12.58
N LEU A 126 -7.77 3.54 -11.79
CA LEU A 126 -6.86 4.59 -12.25
C LEU A 126 -5.40 4.13 -12.24
N ALA A 127 -5.01 3.35 -11.24
CA ALA A 127 -3.65 2.86 -11.11
C ALA A 127 -3.56 1.52 -10.36
N ILE A 128 -2.57 0.72 -10.75
CA ILE A 128 -2.18 -0.52 -10.07
C ILE A 128 -0.71 -0.37 -9.70
N VAL A 129 -0.42 -0.25 -8.41
CA VAL A 129 0.92 0.00 -7.91
C VAL A 129 1.47 -1.28 -7.27
N PRO A 130 2.57 -1.85 -7.78
CA PRO A 130 3.21 -2.99 -7.13
C PRO A 130 3.82 -2.55 -5.80
N MET A 131 3.62 -3.36 -4.77
CA MET A 131 4.21 -3.16 -3.44
C MET A 131 5.15 -4.31 -3.12
N GLN A 132 6.31 -3.95 -2.58
CA GLN A 132 7.29 -4.89 -2.07
C GLN A 132 7.28 -4.82 -0.55
N GLY A 133 7.73 -5.88 0.11
CA GLY A 133 7.60 -5.92 1.55
C GLY A 133 7.99 -7.23 2.18
N SER A 134 7.90 -7.23 3.50
CA SER A 134 8.19 -8.38 4.35
C SER A 134 7.03 -8.59 5.31
N SER A 135 6.59 -9.84 5.45
CA SER A 135 5.64 -10.24 6.49
C SER A 135 6.36 -11.03 7.58
N ALA A 136 6.25 -10.60 8.84
CA ALA A 136 6.63 -11.46 9.96
C ALA A 136 5.42 -12.34 10.31
N GLY A 137 5.26 -13.48 9.61
CA GLY A 137 4.18 -14.41 9.91
C GLY A 137 3.69 -15.41 8.85
N CYS A 138 4.44 -15.82 7.81
CA CYS A 138 4.13 -17.11 7.12
C CYS A 138 4.58 -18.22 8.09
N LEU A 139 3.70 -18.64 9.01
CA LEU A 139 3.84 -19.97 9.60
C LEU A 139 3.46 -20.95 8.50
N MET A 140 4.44 -21.69 7.99
CA MET A 140 4.18 -22.84 7.14
C MET A 140 3.23 -23.76 7.90
N ALA A 141 2.06 -24.03 7.32
CA ALA A 141 1.25 -25.17 7.72
C ALA A 141 1.90 -26.45 7.20
#